data_AF-A0ABD3E224-F1
#
_entry.id   AF-A0ABD3E224-F1
#
_cell.length_a   1.000
_cell.length_b   1.000
_cell.length_c   1.000
_cell.angle_alpha   90.00
_cell.angle_beta   90.00
_cell.angle_gamma   90.00
#
_symmetry.space_group_name_H-M   'P 1'
#
loop_
_entity.id
_entity.type
_entity.pdbx_description
1 polymer ?
#
loop_
_entity_poly.entity_id
_entity_poly.type
_entity_poly.pdbx_seq_one_letter_code
_entity_poly.pdbx_strand_id
1 'polypeptide(L)'
;MMWEAGGGSIEIDSSSAVGGDVGGGGSSGRRKPSWRERENNRRRERRKRAIAAMIYTGLRAQGNYDLPKHCDNNEVLKALCAETG
;
A
#
# COMPACT_ATOMS: atom_id res chain seq x y z
N MET A 1 -27.28 3.94 -19.42
CA MET A 1 -25.96 4.59 -19.31
C MET A 1 -24.94 3.54 -18.88
N MET A 2 -23.93 3.33 -19.70
CA MET A 2 -22.92 2.28 -19.56
C MET A 2 -21.98 2.57 -18.39
N TRP A 3 -21.86 1.60 -17.49
CA TRP A 3 -20.79 1.48 -16.51
C TRP A 3 -19.57 0.91 -17.24
N GLU A 4 -18.93 1.68 -18.11
CA GLU A 4 -17.69 1.23 -18.72
C GLU A 4 -16.57 1.38 -17.70
N ALA A 5 -16.30 0.26 -17.02
CA ALA A 5 -15.11 0.01 -16.25
C ALA A 5 -13.89 0.09 -17.19
N GLY A 6 -13.42 1.32 -17.43
CA GLY A 6 -12.10 1.55 -18.03
C GLY A 6 -11.04 1.08 -17.04
N GLY A 7 -10.55 -0.13 -17.25
CA GLY A 7 -9.36 -0.67 -16.60
C GLY A 7 -8.17 0.23 -16.90
N GLY A 8 -7.87 1.14 -15.98
CA GLY A 8 -6.64 1.92 -16.02
C GLY A 8 -5.47 1.01 -15.69
N SER A 9 -4.73 0.60 -16.72
CA SER A 9 -3.42 -0.04 -16.59
C SER A 9 -2.59 0.72 -15.56
N ILE A 10 -2.13 0.03 -14.52
CA ILE A 10 -1.33 0.61 -13.46
C ILE A 10 0.10 0.74 -14.00
N GLU A 11 0.42 1.92 -14.52
CA GLU A 11 1.76 2.24 -15.04
C GLU A 11 2.72 2.30 -13.84
N ILE A 12 3.49 1.23 -13.63
CA ILE A 12 4.56 1.18 -12.62
C ILE A 12 5.80 1.78 -13.27
N ASP A 13 6.03 3.08 -13.06
CA ASP A 13 7.30 3.71 -13.44
C ASP A 13 8.45 3.09 -12.65
N SER A 14 9.24 2.28 -13.33
CA SER A 14 10.39 1.57 -12.76
C SER A 14 11.63 2.45 -12.81
N SER A 15 11.70 3.45 -11.92
CA SER A 15 12.91 4.21 -11.66
C SER A 15 13.69 3.59 -10.49
N SER A 16 14.64 2.71 -10.82
CA SER A 16 15.56 2.07 -9.87
C SER A 16 16.51 3.10 -9.25
N ALA A 17 16.24 3.51 -8.01
CA ALA A 17 17.20 4.21 -7.16
C ALA A 17 17.93 3.17 -6.29
N VAL A 18 19.22 2.98 -6.57
CA VAL A 18 20.12 2.09 -5.83
C VAL A 18 20.43 2.67 -4.43
N GLY A 19 20.04 1.90 -3.40
CA GLY A 19 20.71 1.63 -2.11
C GLY A 19 21.30 2.77 -1.25
N GLY A 20 20.79 2.87 -0.01
CA GLY A 20 21.48 3.48 1.12
C GLY A 20 20.61 3.61 2.38
N ASP A 21 20.71 2.64 3.29
CA ASP A 21 20.19 2.68 4.67
C ASP A 21 20.78 3.86 5.47
N VAL A 22 19.94 4.62 6.19
CA VAL A 22 20.06 4.91 7.64
C VAL A 22 18.68 5.38 8.12
N GLY A 23 18.20 4.79 9.22
CA GLY A 23 17.00 5.24 9.93
C GLY A 23 17.06 6.69 10.44
N GLY A 24 15.90 7.24 10.73
CA GLY A 24 15.77 8.46 11.53
C GLY A 24 15.89 9.78 10.76
N GLY A 25 14.78 10.48 10.60
CA GLY A 25 14.75 11.93 10.75
C GLY A 25 15.72 12.77 9.89
N GLY A 26 15.93 12.45 8.62
CA GLY A 26 16.75 13.28 7.73
C GLY A 26 15.99 14.49 7.19
N SER A 27 15.82 15.53 8.01
CA SER A 27 15.51 16.88 7.53
C SER A 27 16.69 17.42 6.73
N SER A 28 16.80 17.08 5.44
CA SER A 28 17.61 17.83 4.50
C SER A 28 16.95 19.21 4.31
N GLY A 29 17.38 20.18 5.14
CA GLY A 29 17.06 21.61 5.03
C GLY A 29 15.65 21.90 4.53
N ARG A 30 14.62 21.46 5.27
CA ARG A 30 13.25 21.31 4.74
C ARG A 30 12.67 22.63 4.24
N ARG A 31 12.78 22.86 2.92
CA ARG A 31 11.91 23.79 2.22
C ARG A 31 10.48 23.35 2.54
N LYS A 32 9.63 24.30 2.94
CA LYS A 32 8.21 24.02 3.16
C LYS A 32 7.69 23.38 1.87
N PRO A 33 7.12 22.16 1.92
CA PRO A 33 6.66 21.48 0.72
C PRO A 33 5.74 22.41 -0.08
N SER A 34 5.84 22.40 -1.39
CA SER A 34 4.88 23.13 -2.21
C SER A 34 3.49 22.49 -2.05
N TRP A 35 2.44 23.25 -2.36
CA TRP A 35 1.08 22.70 -2.34
C TRP A 35 0.93 21.49 -3.28
N ARG A 36 1.60 21.53 -4.45
CA ARG A 36 1.65 20.42 -5.41
C ARG A 36 2.31 19.17 -4.84
N GLU A 37 3.41 19.31 -4.10
CA GLU A 37 4.09 18.18 -3.45
C GLU A 37 3.22 17.54 -2.37
N ARG A 38 2.53 18.34 -1.56
CA ARG A 38 1.59 17.82 -0.55
C ARG A 38 0.46 17.04 -1.20
N GLU A 39 -0.10 17.55 -2.29
CA GLU A 39 -1.21 16.86 -2.97
C GLU A 39 -0.73 15.57 -3.66
N ASN A 40 0.46 15.58 -4.26
CA ASN A 40 1.06 14.36 -4.81
C ASN A 40 1.30 13.31 -3.72
N ASN A 41 1.79 13.71 -2.55
CA ASN A 41 1.95 12.78 -1.42
C ASN A 41 0.59 12.25 -0.94
N ARG A 42 -0.43 13.11 -0.85
CA ARG A 42 -1.79 12.71 -0.48
C ARG A 42 -2.37 11.69 -1.47
N ARG A 43 -2.18 11.90 -2.79
CA ARG A 43 -2.61 10.96 -3.83
C ARG A 43 -1.83 9.65 -3.77
N ARG A 44 -0.51 9.71 -3.57
CA ARG A 44 0.35 8.53 -3.42
C ARG A 44 -0.06 7.70 -2.20
N GLU A 45 -0.30 8.35 -1.08
CA GLU A 45 -0.70 7.69 0.15
C GLU A 45 -2.10 7.05 0.02
N ARG A 46 -3.06 7.72 -0.63
CA ARG A 46 -4.36 7.11 -0.95
C ARG A 46 -4.22 5.89 -1.83
N ARG A 47 -3.40 5.95 -2.89
CA ARG A 47 -3.12 4.79 -3.77
C ARG A 47 -2.47 3.65 -2.99
N LYS A 48 -1.46 3.95 -2.16
CA LYS A 48 -0.78 2.97 -1.30
C LYS A 48 -1.77 2.25 -0.38
N ARG A 49 -2.66 3.01 0.27
CA ARG A 49 -3.70 2.47 1.15
C ARG A 49 -4.76 1.67 0.41
N ALA A 50 -5.15 2.11 -0.79
CA ALA A 50 -6.10 1.39 -1.63
C ALA A 50 -5.55 0.01 -2.05
N ILE A 51 -4.28 -0.05 -2.46
CA ILE A 51 -3.62 -1.31 -2.81
C ILE A 51 -3.56 -2.25 -1.61
N ALA A 52 -3.13 -1.74 -0.45
CA ALA A 52 -3.11 -2.55 0.78
C ALA A 52 -4.51 -3.08 1.13
N ALA A 53 -5.54 -2.25 1.03
CA ALA A 53 -6.91 -2.68 1.25
C ALA A 53 -7.33 -3.80 0.27
N MET A 54 -7.03 -3.65 -1.03
CA MET A 54 -7.30 -4.68 -2.03
C MET A 54 -6.62 -6.02 -1.70
N ILE A 55 -5.35 -5.97 -1.29
CA ILE A 55 -4.59 -7.16 -0.90
C ILE A 55 -5.22 -7.84 0.31
N TYR A 56 -5.49 -7.10 1.39
CA TYR A 56 -6.08 -7.67 2.61
C TYR A 56 -7.49 -8.20 2.37
N THR A 57 -8.30 -7.55 1.53
CA THR A 57 -9.61 -8.08 1.16
C THR A 57 -9.49 -9.39 0.38
N GLY A 58 -8.53 -9.49 -0.54
CA GLY A 58 -8.28 -10.72 -1.30
C GLY A 58 -7.82 -11.86 -0.41
N LEU A 59 -6.87 -11.60 0.50
CA LEU A 59 -6.37 -12.58 1.46
C LEU A 59 -7.46 -13.08 2.41
N ARG A 60 -8.35 -12.21 2.90
CA ARG A 60 -9.49 -12.64 3.74
C ARG A 60 -10.52 -13.46 2.98
N ALA A 61 -10.73 -13.18 1.69
CA ALA A 61 -11.72 -13.88 0.89
C ALA A 61 -11.22 -15.25 0.39
N GLN A 62 -9.93 -15.38 0.08
CA GLN A 62 -9.36 -16.54 -0.62
C GLN A 62 -8.30 -17.30 0.18
N GLY A 63 -7.75 -16.73 1.25
CA GLY A 63 -6.59 -17.28 1.95
C GLY A 63 -6.87 -18.49 2.85
N ASN A 64 -8.13 -18.94 2.95
CA ASN A 64 -8.57 -20.10 3.75
C ASN A 64 -7.92 -20.20 5.14
N TYR A 65 -7.68 -19.05 5.77
CA TYR A 65 -7.09 -18.99 7.08
C TYR A 65 -8.18 -19.19 8.15
N ASP A 66 -7.88 -19.95 9.20
CA ASP A 66 -8.76 -20.13 10.37
C ASP A 66 -8.79 -18.86 11.24
N LEU A 67 -9.33 -17.76 10.71
CA LEU A 67 -9.47 -16.50 11.45
C LEU A 67 -10.93 -16.23 11.87
N PRO A 68 -11.11 -15.50 12.99
CA PRO A 68 -12.42 -15.01 13.40
C PRO A 68 -13.10 -14.18 12.30
N LYS A 69 -14.44 -14.19 12.31
CA LYS A 69 -15.30 -13.48 11.34
C LYS A 69 -15.01 -11.97 11.20
N HIS A 70 -14.38 -11.36 12.22
CA HIS A 70 -13.95 -9.96 12.24
C HIS A 70 -12.43 -9.84 12.47
N CYS A 71 -11.64 -10.50 11.63
CA CYS A 71 -10.20 -10.38 11.76
C CYS A 71 -9.71 -8.96 11.39
N ASP A 72 -8.70 -8.49 12.12
CA ASP A 72 -7.99 -7.25 11.78
C ASP A 72 -6.87 -7.53 10.75
N ASN A 73 -6.19 -6.48 10.25
CA ASN A 73 -5.11 -6.68 9.27
C ASN A 73 -3.88 -7.37 9.88
N ASN A 74 -3.65 -7.21 11.18
CA ASN A 74 -2.48 -7.76 11.85
C ASN A 74 -2.63 -9.27 12.06
N GLU A 75 -3.83 -9.75 12.32
CA GLU A 75 -4.15 -11.17 12.43
C GLU A 75 -3.97 -11.88 11.09
N VAL A 76 -4.41 -11.27 9.96
CA VAL A 76 -4.14 -11.82 8.61
C VAL A 76 -2.64 -11.97 8.39
N LEU A 77 -1.84 -10.97 8.75
CA LEU A 77 -0.39 -11.02 8.61
C LEU A 77 0.22 -12.13 9.48
N LYS A 78 -0.24 -12.27 10.72
CA LYS A 78 0.24 -13.33 11.62
C LYS A 78 -0.05 -14.73 11.07
N ALA A 79 -1.27 -14.95 10.57
CA ALA A 79 -1.64 -16.24 9.97
C ALA A 79 -0.83 -16.53 8.70
N LEU A 80 -0.63 -15.53 7.84
CA LEU A 80 0.22 -15.64 6.65
C LEU A 80 1.67 -15.99 7.02
N CYS A 81 2.24 -15.32 8.03
CA CYS A 81 3.59 -15.61 8.50
C CYS A 81 3.71 -17.00 9.12
N ALA A 82 2.66 -17.52 9.77
CA ALA A 82 2.66 -18.86 10.35
C ALA A 82 2.56 -19.98 9.28
N GLU A 83 1.89 -19.70 8.14
CA GLU A 83 1.81 -20.65 7.02
C GLU A 83 3.10 -20.70 6.18
N THR A 84 3.82 -19.58 6.09
CA THR A 84 4.99 -19.40 5.21
C THR A 84 6.35 -19.52 5.91
N GLY A 85 6.36 -19.68 7.23
CA GLY A 85 7.56 -19.89 8.06
C GLY A 85 7.84 -21.34 8.37
#